data_AF-A0A031I566-F1
#
_entry.id   AF-A0A031I566-F1
#
_cell.length_a   1.000
_cell.length_b   1.000
_cell.length_c   1.000
_cell.angle_alpha   90.00
_cell.angle_beta   90.00
_cell.angle_gamma   90.00
#
_symmetry.space_group_name_H-M   'P 1'
#
loop_
_entity.id
_entity.type
_entity.pdbx_description
1 polymer ?
#
loop_
_entity_poly.entity_id
_entity_poly.type
_entity_poly.pdbx_seq_one_letter_code
_entity_poly.pdbx_strand_id
1 'polypeptide(L)'
;MNVTTVSAAPVQASEPPRSETTAPATDPKPAAAETKPGAQGIQKLSGDAAAVVLTEQGKAPDTPPPPKLDLHGQDLRSTDLSKLDLRGADLSGADLTGKDLTGVDFSGATLSGAKFDGATFSKSNLRGVTAVGTSFTKASFDHTDIDDSNFSDSSFAGATFSFNFEDEEAVKHNRNYDFKSYGVGRCNFSKCDFSNAVFQHELYARDCNFSNANFDSATITNSKFITGSIENANFQHIKGNIIACRLDATNADFSHIEGGYVLLENSKVDGVSFKDSSTRLILSSLDLRNMNLEVKNKSFRSAQFIDCVMTGMDFSGCDFSNAEFRSYSSSAGSSYLTGSSQSYQDVVSDTDFRGAKFTGTHFVNYDMRKSLVSPGAFVGATISNWLDQPIHVTSSNYYLTELFKDFWHEYAVRNSR
;
A
#
# COMPACT_ATOMS: atom_id res chain seq x y z
N MET A 1 -25.92 -55.49 7.84
CA MET A 1 -24.88 -56.54 7.75
C MET A 1 -23.74 -55.92 6.96
N ASN A 2 -22.50 -55.71 7.42
CA ASN A 2 -21.79 -56.07 8.63
C ASN A 2 -20.93 -54.88 9.06
N VAL A 3 -20.82 -54.73 10.38
CA VAL A 3 -19.88 -53.87 11.11
C VAL A 3 -18.56 -54.62 11.25
N THR A 4 -17.40 -53.99 11.03
CA THR A 4 -16.24 -54.16 11.93
C THR A 4 -15.21 -53.03 11.76
N THR A 5 -14.98 -52.35 12.88
CA THR A 5 -13.93 -51.37 13.21
C THR A 5 -12.61 -52.04 13.60
N VAL A 6 -11.61 -51.22 14.02
CA VAL A 6 -10.39 -51.48 14.84
C VAL A 6 -9.09 -51.31 14.02
N SER A 7 -7.99 -50.65 14.44
CA SER A 7 -7.61 -49.77 15.57
C SER A 7 -6.16 -49.27 15.32
N ALA A 8 -5.72 -48.33 16.14
CA ALA A 8 -4.58 -47.41 16.08
C ALA A 8 -3.14 -47.92 16.37
N ALA A 9 -2.17 -47.20 15.77
CA ALA A 9 -0.90 -46.64 16.30
C ALA A 9 0.28 -47.58 16.73
N PRO A 10 1.48 -47.03 17.07
CA PRO A 10 2.46 -46.27 16.25
C PRO A 10 3.89 -46.90 16.34
N VAL A 11 4.87 -46.44 15.54
CA VAL A 11 6.29 -46.88 15.68
C VAL A 11 7.25 -45.69 15.76
N GLN A 12 8.03 -45.67 16.85
CA GLN A 12 9.10 -44.74 17.20
C GLN A 12 10.49 -45.25 16.77
N ALA A 13 11.41 -44.29 16.71
CA ALA A 13 12.85 -44.29 16.37
C ALA A 13 13.74 -45.49 16.74
N SER A 14 14.80 -45.68 15.92
CA SER A 14 16.10 -46.24 16.35
C SER A 14 17.25 -45.98 15.35
N GLU A 15 18.25 -45.21 15.77
CA GLU A 15 19.68 -45.28 15.37
C GLU A 15 20.42 -46.16 16.44
N PRO A 16 21.75 -46.47 16.38
CA PRO A 16 22.78 -46.50 15.31
C PRO A 16 23.54 -47.87 15.29
N PRO A 17 24.80 -48.02 14.79
CA PRO A 17 25.98 -47.79 15.65
C PRO A 17 27.29 -47.29 14.95
N ARG A 18 28.22 -46.83 15.80
CA ARG A 18 29.62 -46.42 15.57
C ARG A 18 30.59 -47.63 15.48
N SER A 19 31.77 -47.41 14.89
CA SER A 19 32.98 -48.21 15.16
C SER A 19 34.17 -47.31 15.54
N GLU A 20 34.83 -47.70 16.63
CA GLU A 20 36.00 -47.10 17.28
C GLU A 20 37.34 -47.47 16.62
N THR A 21 38.39 -46.69 16.95
CA THR A 21 39.77 -47.04 17.38
C THR A 21 40.70 -45.86 17.02
N THR A 22 41.71 -45.37 17.75
CA THR A 22 42.37 -45.56 19.06
C THR A 22 43.38 -44.38 19.20
N ALA A 23 43.66 -43.88 20.41
CA ALA A 23 44.64 -42.81 20.72
C ALA A 23 46.11 -43.37 20.77
N PRO A 24 47.22 -42.60 20.98
CA PRO A 24 47.40 -41.55 22.01
C PRO A 24 48.21 -40.28 21.61
N ALA A 25 48.28 -39.35 22.57
CA ALA A 25 48.71 -37.95 22.51
C ALA A 25 50.23 -37.69 22.40
N THR A 26 50.59 -36.56 21.77
CA THR A 26 51.77 -35.73 22.09
C THR A 26 51.50 -34.28 21.65
N ASP A 27 51.57 -33.31 22.58
CA ASP A 27 51.62 -31.87 22.27
C ASP A 27 52.92 -31.51 21.54
N PRO A 28 52.85 -30.52 20.63
CA PRO A 28 53.80 -29.42 20.72
C PRO A 28 53.15 -28.03 20.59
N LYS A 29 53.81 -27.09 21.29
CA LYS A 29 53.72 -25.61 21.29
C LYS A 29 53.27 -24.92 19.99
N PRO A 30 52.76 -23.67 20.07
CA PRO A 30 52.02 -23.00 19.00
C PRO A 30 52.95 -22.42 17.91
N ALA A 31 52.55 -22.62 16.65
CA ALA A 31 53.08 -21.91 15.50
C ALA A 31 52.18 -20.71 15.13
N ALA A 32 52.82 -19.69 14.59
CA ALA A 32 52.35 -18.33 14.47
C ALA A 32 51.18 -18.09 13.49
N ALA A 33 50.47 -17.00 13.82
CA ALA A 33 49.52 -16.21 13.06
C ALA A 33 49.50 -16.34 11.52
N GLU A 34 48.30 -16.60 10.99
CA GLU A 34 47.82 -16.01 9.75
C GLU A 34 46.52 -15.23 10.05
N THR A 35 46.66 -13.91 10.22
CA THR A 35 45.54 -12.96 10.32
C THR A 35 44.96 -12.70 8.93
N LYS A 36 43.66 -12.98 8.76
CA LYS A 36 42.87 -12.47 7.63
C LYS A 36 42.77 -10.93 7.70
N PRO A 37 42.74 -10.20 6.57
CA PRO A 37 42.73 -8.75 6.57
C PRO A 37 41.33 -8.17 6.78
N GLY A 38 41.23 -7.16 7.68
CA GLY A 38 40.45 -5.95 7.40
C GLY A 38 39.13 -5.71 8.14
N ALA A 39 39.06 -5.87 9.47
CA ALA A 39 38.12 -5.07 10.27
C ALA A 39 38.76 -3.70 10.53
N GLN A 40 38.54 -2.73 9.63
CA GLN A 40 38.97 -1.34 9.87
C GLN A 40 38.12 -0.73 10.98
N GLY A 41 38.79 -0.04 11.90
CA GLY A 41 38.33 0.28 13.24
C GLY A 41 37.04 1.09 13.29
N ILE A 42 36.09 0.55 14.04
CA ILE A 42 34.82 1.14 14.41
C ILE A 42 35.04 1.85 15.77
N GLN A 43 35.01 3.19 15.81
CA GLN A 43 35.25 3.98 17.03
C GLN A 43 33.95 4.17 17.83
N LYS A 44 33.79 3.42 18.91
CA LYS A 44 32.69 3.57 19.88
C LYS A 44 32.91 4.78 20.80
N LEU A 45 32.04 5.78 20.70
CA LEU A 45 32.01 6.94 21.61
C LEU A 45 31.48 6.57 23.02
N SER A 46 32.13 7.07 24.08
CA SER A 46 31.57 7.18 25.44
C SER A 46 31.31 8.67 25.77
N GLY A 47 30.56 8.98 26.83
CA GLY A 47 29.89 10.28 27.06
C GLY A 47 30.67 11.60 26.96
N ASP A 48 32.01 11.60 26.88
CA ASP A 48 32.87 12.78 26.66
C ASP A 48 33.60 12.78 25.28
N ALA A 49 33.33 11.79 24.44
CA ALA A 49 34.16 11.49 23.28
C ALA A 49 33.79 12.29 22.02
N ALA A 50 32.72 13.10 22.05
CA ALA A 50 32.37 14.02 20.95
C ALA A 50 33.55 14.97 20.63
N ALA A 51 34.29 15.43 21.66
CA ALA A 51 35.47 16.26 21.47
C ALA A 51 36.62 15.52 20.75
N VAL A 52 36.76 14.21 20.95
CA VAL A 52 37.81 13.38 20.34
C VAL A 52 37.50 13.07 18.88
N VAL A 53 36.24 12.76 18.55
CA VAL A 53 35.84 12.51 17.16
C VAL A 53 35.89 13.78 16.31
N LEU A 54 35.54 14.94 16.89
CA LEU A 54 35.70 16.24 16.23
C LEU A 54 37.17 16.55 15.86
N THR A 55 38.14 16.08 16.66
CA THR A 55 39.57 16.25 16.32
C THR A 55 40.04 15.34 15.19
N GLU A 56 39.38 14.21 14.94
CA GLU A 56 39.74 13.29 13.85
C GLU A 56 39.07 13.65 12.52
N GLN A 57 37.81 14.13 12.54
CA GLN A 57 37.09 14.57 11.35
C GLN A 57 37.61 15.89 10.75
N GLY A 58 38.43 16.65 11.50
CA GLY A 58 39.08 17.89 11.05
C GLY A 58 40.49 17.73 10.46
N LYS A 59 41.00 16.51 10.24
CA LYS A 59 42.35 16.29 9.67
C LYS A 59 42.39 16.48 8.14
N ALA A 60 43.57 16.91 7.66
CA ALA A 60 43.86 17.44 6.33
C ALA A 60 43.50 16.50 5.14
N PRO A 61 43.39 17.01 3.90
CA PRO A 61 42.87 16.29 2.72
C PRO A 61 43.67 15.05 2.29
N ASP A 62 44.89 14.89 2.79
CA ASP A 62 45.80 13.79 2.43
C ASP A 62 45.68 12.56 3.35
N THR A 63 44.77 12.57 4.33
CA THR A 63 44.41 11.37 5.09
C THR A 63 43.22 10.66 4.43
N PRO A 64 43.20 9.30 4.38
CA PRO A 64 42.02 8.57 3.91
C PRO A 64 40.77 9.06 4.65
N PRO A 65 39.60 9.12 3.98
CA PRO A 65 38.38 9.64 4.60
C PRO A 65 38.18 8.96 5.95
N PRO A 66 37.81 9.72 7.00
CA PRO A 66 37.68 9.18 8.34
C PRO A 66 36.75 7.94 8.31
N PRO A 67 37.05 6.89 9.09
CA PRO A 67 36.18 5.72 9.16
C PRO A 67 34.76 6.17 9.51
N LYS A 68 33.76 5.49 8.93
CA LYS A 68 32.35 5.73 9.21
C LYS A 68 32.13 5.77 10.72
N LEU A 69 31.48 6.82 11.21
CA LEU A 69 31.31 7.06 12.63
C LEU A 69 30.41 5.97 13.26
N ASP A 70 30.83 5.40 14.38
CA ASP A 70 30.04 4.41 15.13
C ASP A 70 29.41 5.00 16.38
N LEU A 71 28.08 5.06 16.33
CA LEU A 71 27.18 5.55 17.36
C LEU A 71 26.19 4.46 17.78
N HIS A 72 26.47 3.19 17.47
CA HIS A 72 25.57 2.08 17.73
C HIS A 72 25.16 2.02 19.21
N GLY A 73 23.84 2.03 19.45
CA GLY A 73 23.22 1.85 20.76
C GLY A 73 23.47 2.98 21.74
N GLN A 74 23.96 4.14 21.29
CA GLN A 74 24.29 5.25 22.17
C GLN A 74 23.08 6.10 22.52
N ASP A 75 23.08 6.65 23.73
CA ASP A 75 22.18 7.73 24.12
C ASP A 75 22.75 9.06 23.65
N LEU A 76 22.12 9.66 22.63
CA LEU A 76 22.55 10.91 22.01
C LEU A 76 21.57 12.06 22.25
N ARG A 77 20.60 11.88 23.17
CA ARG A 77 19.54 12.85 23.47
C ARG A 77 20.08 14.20 23.94
N SER A 78 21.25 14.21 24.58
CA SER A 78 21.91 15.43 25.07
C SER A 78 23.24 15.74 24.36
N THR A 79 23.55 15.03 23.27
CA THR A 79 24.81 15.20 22.54
C THR A 79 24.68 16.29 21.48
N ASP A 80 25.64 17.22 21.44
CA ASP A 80 25.77 18.15 20.33
C ASP A 80 26.30 17.40 19.09
N LEU A 81 25.46 17.28 18.06
CA LEU A 81 25.78 16.61 16.80
C LEU A 81 26.11 17.62 15.68
N SER A 82 26.06 18.92 15.95
CA SER A 82 26.10 19.99 14.92
C SER A 82 27.38 20.03 14.09
N LYS A 83 28.46 19.43 14.61
CA LYS A 83 29.78 19.39 13.96
C LYS A 83 30.22 18.00 13.53
N LEU A 84 29.39 16.98 13.74
CA LEU A 84 29.73 15.61 13.38
C LEU A 84 29.35 15.35 11.92
N ASP A 85 30.25 14.71 11.18
CA ASP A 85 29.91 14.09 9.91
C ASP A 85 29.15 12.78 10.18
N LEU A 86 27.84 12.78 9.91
CA LEU A 86 26.94 11.63 10.08
C LEU A 86 26.67 10.89 8.77
N ARG A 87 27.31 11.28 7.66
CA ARG A 87 27.18 10.58 6.37
C ARG A 87 27.75 9.18 6.49
N GLY A 88 26.94 8.18 6.16
CA GLY A 88 27.32 6.78 6.25
C GLY A 88 27.55 6.25 7.67
N ALA A 89 27.24 7.02 8.72
CA ALA A 89 27.45 6.61 10.12
C ALA A 89 26.57 5.41 10.51
N ASP A 90 27.02 4.62 11.48
CA ASP A 90 26.21 3.59 12.12
C ASP A 90 25.59 4.15 13.40
N LEU A 91 24.28 4.43 13.35
CA LEU A 91 23.44 4.88 14.46
C LEU A 91 22.49 3.77 14.91
N SER A 92 22.74 2.51 14.56
CA SER A 92 21.82 1.41 14.84
C SER A 92 21.53 1.31 16.34
N GLY A 93 20.25 1.29 16.72
CA GLY A 93 19.82 1.24 18.12
C GLY A 93 20.08 2.50 18.95
N ALA A 94 20.61 3.59 18.37
CA ALA A 94 20.86 4.84 19.09
C ALA A 94 19.55 5.53 19.51
N ASP A 95 19.59 6.33 20.58
CA ASP A 95 18.47 7.14 21.06
C ASP A 95 18.70 8.63 20.75
N LEU A 96 17.92 9.15 19.81
CA LEU A 96 17.86 10.55 19.37
C LEU A 96 16.46 11.14 19.57
N THR A 97 15.70 10.61 20.54
CA THR A 97 14.34 11.05 20.86
C THR A 97 14.27 12.56 21.10
N GLY A 98 13.34 13.23 20.42
CA GLY A 98 13.04 14.67 20.57
C GLY A 98 14.13 15.62 20.04
N LYS A 99 15.12 15.10 19.33
CA LYS A 99 16.29 15.91 18.93
C LYS A 99 15.98 16.79 17.72
N ASP A 100 16.49 18.01 17.76
CA ASP A 100 16.58 18.86 16.56
C ASP A 100 17.72 18.35 15.68
N LEU A 101 17.35 17.84 14.51
CA LEU A 101 18.24 17.32 13.48
C LEU A 101 18.06 18.11 12.18
N THR A 102 17.56 19.35 12.26
CA THR A 102 17.30 20.22 11.10
C THR A 102 18.56 20.42 10.25
N GLY A 103 18.44 20.17 8.95
CA GLY A 103 19.51 20.38 7.97
C GLY A 103 20.70 19.42 8.07
N VAL A 104 20.61 18.36 8.89
CA VAL A 104 21.69 17.39 9.06
C VAL A 104 21.76 16.44 7.86
N ASP A 105 22.97 16.08 7.44
CA ASP A 105 23.21 15.10 6.37
C ASP A 105 23.51 13.72 6.96
N PHE A 106 22.53 12.80 6.84
CA PHE A 106 22.64 11.38 7.19
C PHE A 106 22.78 10.49 5.95
N SER A 107 23.12 11.03 4.78
CA SER A 107 23.13 10.24 3.55
C SER A 107 23.94 8.95 3.69
N GLY A 108 23.32 7.82 3.33
CA GLY A 108 23.88 6.47 3.44
C GLY A 108 24.06 5.92 4.86
N ALA A 109 23.57 6.59 5.91
CA ALA A 109 23.69 6.14 7.29
C ALA A 109 22.83 4.89 7.58
N THR A 110 23.23 4.12 8.59
CA THR A 110 22.45 2.99 9.12
C THR A 110 21.77 3.43 10.42
N LEU A 111 20.44 3.50 10.40
CA LEU A 111 19.58 3.95 11.48
C LEU A 111 18.75 2.80 12.10
N SER A 112 19.02 1.56 11.71
CA SER A 112 18.19 0.39 12.04
C SER A 112 17.94 0.25 13.54
N GLY A 113 16.67 0.18 13.95
CA GLY A 113 16.25 0.06 15.35
C GLY A 113 16.54 1.29 16.23
N ALA A 114 17.02 2.40 15.68
CA ALA A 114 17.19 3.65 16.41
C ALA A 114 15.84 4.26 16.82
N LYS A 115 15.88 5.22 17.75
CA LYS A 115 14.71 5.97 18.22
C LYS A 115 14.85 7.45 17.87
N PHE A 116 13.92 7.94 17.09
CA PHE A 116 13.78 9.33 16.67
C PHE A 116 12.39 9.87 17.00
N ASP A 117 11.75 9.33 18.04
CA ASP A 117 10.40 9.74 18.42
C ASP A 117 10.38 11.25 18.74
N GLY A 118 9.53 12.01 18.05
CA GLY A 118 9.43 13.46 18.21
C GLY A 118 10.63 14.27 17.69
N ALA A 119 11.57 13.67 16.95
CA ALA A 119 12.70 14.39 16.38
C ALA A 119 12.29 15.28 15.19
N THR A 120 13.09 16.31 14.89
CA THR A 120 12.87 17.21 13.74
C THR A 120 13.94 16.99 12.69
N PHE A 121 13.56 16.44 11.54
CA PHE A 121 14.44 16.24 10.37
C PHE A 121 14.31 17.34 9.33
N SER A 122 13.70 18.48 9.65
CA SER A 122 13.35 19.44 8.61
C SER A 122 14.56 19.86 7.77
N LYS A 123 14.45 19.84 6.44
CA LYS A 123 15.54 20.16 5.49
C LYS A 123 16.75 19.21 5.55
N SER A 124 16.64 18.06 6.22
CA SER A 124 17.74 17.10 6.33
C SER A 124 17.85 16.20 5.10
N ASN A 125 19.04 15.61 4.94
CA ASN A 125 19.30 14.65 3.88
C ASN A 125 19.36 13.24 4.47
N LEU A 126 18.33 12.43 4.21
CA LEU A 126 18.26 11.02 4.56
C LEU A 126 18.47 10.12 3.33
N ARG A 127 19.01 10.60 2.20
CA ARG A 127 19.15 9.77 0.99
C ARG A 127 19.92 8.49 1.24
N GLY A 128 19.38 7.36 0.80
CA GLY A 128 20.06 6.06 0.89
C GLY A 128 20.22 5.52 2.32
N VAL A 129 19.50 6.05 3.32
CA VAL A 129 19.57 5.52 4.68
C VAL A 129 18.95 4.13 4.76
N THR A 130 19.49 3.30 5.66
CA THR A 130 18.83 2.05 6.09
C THR A 130 18.27 2.23 7.49
N ALA A 131 16.96 2.40 7.61
CA ALA A 131 16.24 2.64 8.84
C ALA A 131 15.24 1.50 9.11
N VAL A 132 15.67 0.24 9.02
CA VAL A 132 14.75 -0.89 9.20
C VAL A 132 14.35 -1.01 10.67
N GLY A 133 13.05 -1.11 10.94
CA GLY A 133 12.53 -1.23 12.32
C GLY A 133 12.73 0.02 13.18
N THR A 134 13.04 1.17 12.58
CA THR A 134 13.32 2.42 13.30
C THR A 134 12.01 3.10 13.73
N SER A 135 12.02 3.75 14.89
CA SER A 135 10.86 4.53 15.35
C SER A 135 11.05 6.01 15.05
N PHE A 136 10.14 6.57 14.26
CA PHE A 136 10.01 7.98 13.91
C PHE A 136 8.64 8.53 14.36
N THR A 137 8.09 7.99 15.45
CA THR A 137 6.74 8.36 15.92
C THR A 137 6.71 9.85 16.22
N LYS A 138 5.76 10.59 15.64
CA LYS A 138 5.61 12.05 15.78
C LYS A 138 6.84 12.88 15.35
N ALA A 139 7.75 12.32 14.56
CA ALA A 139 8.84 13.09 13.98
C ALA A 139 8.33 14.04 12.87
N SER A 140 9.04 15.14 12.62
CA SER A 140 8.79 16.00 11.45
C SER A 140 9.81 15.71 10.36
N PHE A 141 9.31 15.45 9.15
CA PHE A 141 10.09 15.24 7.93
C PHE A 141 9.89 16.35 6.91
N ASP A 142 9.45 17.53 7.34
CA ASP A 142 9.13 18.63 6.43
C ASP A 142 10.38 19.03 5.61
N HIS A 143 10.30 19.08 4.28
CA HIS A 143 11.45 19.33 3.40
C HIS A 143 12.62 18.32 3.52
N THR A 144 12.37 17.11 4.04
CA THR A 144 13.41 16.09 4.21
C THR A 144 13.55 15.25 2.96
N ASP A 145 14.80 15.06 2.50
CA ASP A 145 15.12 14.21 1.37
C ASP A 145 15.25 12.75 1.80
N ILE A 146 14.30 11.91 1.40
CA ILE A 146 14.22 10.50 1.81
C ILE A 146 14.42 9.53 0.64
N ASP A 147 14.87 10.02 -0.51
CA ASP A 147 15.06 9.21 -1.72
C ASP A 147 16.00 8.01 -1.47
N ASP A 148 15.75 6.91 -2.18
CA ASP A 148 16.59 5.70 -2.18
C ASP A 148 16.79 5.04 -0.79
N SER A 149 15.96 5.40 0.18
CA SER A 149 16.04 4.90 1.56
C SER A 149 15.24 3.63 1.78
N ASN A 150 15.65 2.85 2.77
CA ASN A 150 14.91 1.68 3.24
C ASN A 150 14.34 1.92 4.65
N PHE A 151 13.03 2.07 4.73
CA PHE A 151 12.29 2.25 5.98
C PHE A 151 11.49 1.02 6.39
N SER A 152 11.73 -0.14 5.78
CA SER A 152 10.89 -1.33 6.00
C SER A 152 10.72 -1.62 7.48
N ASP A 153 9.50 -1.97 7.88
CA ASP A 153 9.17 -2.27 9.28
C ASP A 153 9.31 -1.07 10.26
N SER A 154 9.51 0.16 9.77
CA SER A 154 9.53 1.38 10.60
C SER A 154 8.15 1.84 11.04
N SER A 155 8.12 2.61 12.13
CA SER A 155 6.94 3.38 12.52
C SER A 155 7.14 4.87 12.30
N PHE A 156 6.23 5.46 11.55
CA PHE A 156 6.09 6.91 11.36
C PHE A 156 4.84 7.44 12.06
N ALA A 157 4.24 6.71 12.99
CA ALA A 157 2.90 7.02 13.48
C ALA A 157 2.79 8.48 13.97
N GLY A 158 1.88 9.25 13.37
CA GLY A 158 1.70 10.68 13.68
C GLY A 158 2.83 11.61 13.22
N ALA A 159 3.74 11.16 12.35
CA ALA A 159 4.77 12.01 11.75
C ALA A 159 4.17 12.97 10.70
N THR A 160 4.88 14.06 10.41
CA THR A 160 4.48 15.07 9.42
C THR A 160 5.41 15.09 8.21
N PHE A 161 4.84 15.30 7.03
CA PHE A 161 5.57 15.34 5.74
C PHE A 161 5.11 16.55 4.89
N SER A 162 5.13 17.76 5.46
CA SER A 162 4.56 18.95 4.81
C SER A 162 5.52 19.66 3.84
N PHE A 163 4.90 20.21 2.77
CA PHE A 163 5.38 21.12 1.71
C PHE A 163 6.81 20.90 1.13
N ASN A 164 6.85 20.53 -0.16
CA ASN A 164 8.06 20.45 -1.00
C ASN A 164 7.96 21.35 -2.26
N PHE A 165 7.14 22.42 -2.22
CA PHE A 165 6.78 23.24 -3.39
C PHE A 165 7.45 24.62 -3.47
N GLU A 166 8.51 24.89 -2.70
CA GLU A 166 9.30 26.10 -2.96
C GLU A 166 10.24 25.86 -4.14
N ASP A 167 9.74 26.16 -5.34
CA ASP A 167 10.42 26.97 -6.38
C ASP A 167 10.09 26.45 -7.82
N GLU A 168 9.40 27.28 -8.60
CA GLU A 168 9.14 27.05 -10.04
C GLU A 168 10.46 26.91 -10.85
N GLU A 169 11.60 27.38 -10.33
CA GLU A 169 12.92 27.20 -10.94
C GLU A 169 13.63 25.89 -10.52
N ALA A 170 13.25 25.26 -9.40
CA ALA A 170 13.80 23.97 -8.96
C ALA A 170 13.29 22.77 -9.78
N VAL A 171 12.22 22.97 -10.57
CA VAL A 171 11.67 21.99 -11.52
C VAL A 171 12.70 21.61 -12.61
N LYS A 172 13.74 22.41 -12.85
CA LYS A 172 14.81 22.07 -13.81
C LYS A 172 15.84 21.06 -13.28
N HIS A 173 15.86 20.78 -11.98
CA HIS A 173 16.78 19.81 -11.37
C HIS A 173 16.05 18.82 -10.47
N ASN A 174 14.94 18.26 -10.93
CA ASN A 174 14.36 16.96 -10.54
C ASN A 174 14.80 16.37 -9.17
N ARG A 175 14.59 17.13 -8.09
CA ARG A 175 14.64 16.64 -6.70
C ARG A 175 13.23 16.73 -6.14
N ASN A 176 12.33 16.04 -6.82
CA ASN A 176 11.08 15.64 -6.20
C ASN A 176 11.48 14.78 -5.00
N TYR A 177 11.09 15.22 -3.81
CA TYR A 177 11.26 14.51 -2.55
C TYR A 177 10.35 13.28 -2.57
N ASP A 178 10.86 12.25 -3.22
CA ASP A 178 10.11 11.16 -3.78
C ASP A 178 10.18 9.99 -2.81
N PHE A 179 9.02 9.53 -2.36
CA PHE A 179 8.90 8.22 -1.71
C PHE A 179 9.14 7.10 -2.74
N LYS A 180 10.38 6.98 -3.23
CA LYS A 180 10.78 5.90 -4.14
C LYS A 180 10.71 4.57 -3.41
N SER A 181 10.02 3.61 -4.03
CA SER A 181 9.22 2.61 -3.33
C SER A 181 9.86 1.27 -3.00
N TYR A 182 11.17 1.12 -3.09
CA TYR A 182 11.76 -0.20 -2.83
C TYR A 182 11.82 -0.56 -1.33
N GLY A 183 11.49 0.36 -0.42
CA GLY A 183 11.80 0.19 1.00
C GLY A 183 10.73 0.59 2.02
N VAL A 184 9.46 0.77 1.65
CA VAL A 184 8.40 1.18 2.62
C VAL A 184 7.45 0.05 3.02
N GLY A 185 7.80 -1.21 2.75
CA GLY A 185 6.93 -2.35 3.07
C GLY A 185 6.75 -2.54 4.59
N ARG A 186 5.52 -2.90 5.01
CA ARG A 186 5.14 -3.15 6.41
C ARG A 186 5.35 -1.94 7.34
N CYS A 187 5.46 -0.74 6.78
CA CYS A 187 5.56 0.48 7.57
C CYS A 187 4.23 0.86 8.22
N ASN A 188 4.31 1.46 9.41
CA ASN A 188 3.17 2.07 10.08
C ASN A 188 3.16 3.59 9.89
N PHE A 189 2.31 4.08 9.00
CA PHE A 189 2.03 5.48 8.70
C PHE A 189 0.68 5.94 9.29
N SER A 190 0.15 5.24 10.29
CA SER A 190 -1.14 5.62 10.87
C SER A 190 -1.07 7.04 11.46
N LYS A 191 -2.13 7.83 11.20
CA LYS A 191 -2.25 9.22 11.64
C LYS A 191 -1.17 10.18 11.09
N CYS A 192 -0.37 9.76 10.11
CA CYS A 192 0.57 10.68 9.46
C CYS A 192 -0.17 11.77 8.70
N ASP A 193 0.45 12.95 8.62
CA ASP A 193 -0.01 14.03 7.77
C ASP A 193 0.87 14.13 6.52
N PHE A 194 0.31 13.70 5.40
CA PHE A 194 0.82 13.79 4.04
C PHE A 194 0.08 14.86 3.22
N SER A 195 -0.61 15.80 3.87
CA SER A 195 -1.29 16.85 3.13
C SER A 195 -0.32 17.64 2.26
N ASN A 196 -0.69 17.88 1.01
CA ASN A 196 0.15 18.53 -0.01
C ASN A 196 1.45 17.76 -0.34
N ALA A 197 1.63 16.52 0.12
CA ALA A 197 2.80 15.73 -0.23
C ALA A 197 2.77 15.32 -1.72
N VAL A 198 3.95 15.04 -2.26
CA VAL A 198 4.13 14.69 -3.67
C VAL A 198 4.67 13.27 -3.77
N PHE A 199 3.81 12.35 -4.22
CA PHE A 199 4.14 10.97 -4.54
C PHE A 199 4.21 10.84 -6.07
N GLN A 200 5.35 11.20 -6.64
CA GLN A 200 5.66 11.05 -8.06
C GLN A 200 6.68 9.93 -8.20
N HIS A 201 6.47 8.94 -9.07
CA HIS A 201 7.32 7.73 -9.30
C HIS A 201 7.01 6.48 -8.44
N GLU A 202 5.78 5.96 -8.59
CA GLU A 202 5.40 4.60 -8.19
C GLU A 202 5.66 4.26 -6.70
N LEU A 203 5.01 4.97 -5.76
CA LEU A 203 4.90 4.46 -4.40
C LEU A 203 4.24 3.07 -4.44
N TYR A 204 4.92 2.06 -3.90
CA TYR A 204 4.44 0.69 -3.76
C TYR A 204 4.39 0.38 -2.28
N ALA A 205 3.29 0.79 -1.64
CA ALA A 205 3.11 0.58 -0.22
C ALA A 205 2.48 -0.79 0.02
N ARG A 206 3.33 -1.79 0.30
CA ARG A 206 2.91 -3.17 0.55
C ARG A 206 2.77 -3.45 2.05
N ASP A 207 1.64 -4.01 2.47
CA ASP A 207 1.37 -4.41 3.86
C ASP A 207 1.48 -3.23 4.85
N CYS A 208 1.28 -2.00 4.39
CA CYS A 208 1.44 -0.80 5.21
C CYS A 208 0.14 -0.44 5.95
N ASN A 209 0.28 0.25 7.08
CA ASN A 209 -0.84 0.81 7.81
C ASN A 209 -0.89 2.33 7.63
N PHE A 210 -1.85 2.84 6.86
CA PHE A 210 -2.16 4.27 6.71
C PHE A 210 -3.47 4.65 7.41
N SER A 211 -3.93 3.87 8.39
CA SER A 211 -5.21 4.15 9.03
C SER A 211 -5.20 5.54 9.67
N ASN A 212 -6.23 6.35 9.40
CA ASN A 212 -6.36 7.74 9.82
C ASN A 212 -5.29 8.69 9.26
N ALA A 213 -4.53 8.29 8.23
CA ALA A 213 -3.58 9.19 7.58
C ALA A 213 -4.31 10.26 6.77
N ASN A 214 -3.72 11.45 6.71
CA ASN A 214 -4.25 12.57 5.95
C ASN A 214 -3.43 12.77 4.67
N PHE A 215 -4.06 12.60 3.51
CA PHE A 215 -3.47 12.86 2.18
C PHE A 215 -4.10 14.07 1.50
N ASP A 216 -4.84 14.91 2.20
CA ASP A 216 -5.56 16.03 1.59
C ASP A 216 -4.65 16.87 0.67
N SER A 217 -5.11 17.15 -0.54
CA SER A 217 -4.39 17.96 -1.53
C SER A 217 -3.05 17.37 -2.00
N ALA A 218 -2.75 16.10 -1.69
CA ALA A 218 -1.55 15.44 -2.18
C ALA A 218 -1.59 15.18 -3.70
N THR A 219 -0.41 15.19 -4.32
CA THR A 219 -0.25 14.74 -5.71
C THR A 219 0.19 13.29 -5.69
N ILE A 220 -0.63 12.39 -6.23
CA ILE A 220 -0.36 10.95 -6.25
C ILE A 220 -0.39 10.47 -7.70
N THR A 221 0.79 10.18 -8.27
CA THR A 221 0.90 9.64 -9.63
C THR A 221 1.57 8.27 -9.62
N ASN A 222 0.98 7.33 -10.37
CA ASN A 222 1.45 5.94 -10.51
C ASN A 222 1.62 5.15 -9.20
N SER A 223 0.99 5.57 -8.10
CA SER A 223 1.19 4.96 -6.78
C SER A 223 0.13 3.90 -6.47
N LYS A 224 0.56 2.84 -5.77
CA LYS A 224 -0.23 1.66 -5.41
C LYS A 224 -0.12 1.40 -3.91
N PHE A 225 -1.27 1.34 -3.26
CA PHE A 225 -1.47 0.82 -1.92
C PHE A 225 -1.92 -0.63 -2.08
N ILE A 226 -1.12 -1.57 -1.60
CA ILE A 226 -1.35 -3.00 -1.82
C ILE A 226 -1.26 -3.69 -0.49
N THR A 227 -2.31 -4.41 -0.09
CA THR A 227 -2.41 -5.03 1.23
C THR A 227 -2.25 -4.04 2.40
N GLY A 228 -2.58 -4.45 3.62
CA GLY A 228 -2.61 -3.55 4.78
C GLY A 228 -3.91 -2.75 4.88
N SER A 229 -3.82 -1.48 5.31
CA SER A 229 -4.99 -0.68 5.67
C SER A 229 -4.84 0.79 5.30
N ILE A 230 -5.91 1.38 4.77
CA ILE A 230 -6.15 2.83 4.64
C ILE A 230 -7.44 3.24 5.39
N GLU A 231 -7.81 2.51 6.44
CA GLU A 231 -9.03 2.74 7.21
C GLU A 231 -9.14 4.18 7.73
N ASN A 232 -10.27 4.86 7.51
CA ASN A 232 -10.51 6.25 7.89
C ASN A 232 -9.48 7.25 7.30
N ALA A 233 -8.72 6.88 6.26
CA ALA A 233 -7.77 7.78 5.63
C ALA A 233 -8.48 8.85 4.78
N ASN A 234 -7.95 10.07 4.81
CA ASN A 234 -8.47 11.19 4.04
C ASN A 234 -7.70 11.35 2.73
N PHE A 235 -8.28 10.97 1.60
CA PHE A 235 -7.76 11.19 0.25
C PHE A 235 -8.57 12.25 -0.50
N GLN A 236 -8.94 13.33 0.19
CA GLN A 236 -9.61 14.44 -0.48
C GLN A 236 -8.65 15.28 -1.34
N HIS A 237 -9.16 15.89 -2.41
CA HIS A 237 -8.43 16.85 -3.26
C HIS A 237 -7.16 16.30 -3.93
N ILE A 238 -7.12 14.99 -4.21
CA ILE A 238 -5.94 14.35 -4.77
C ILE A 238 -5.79 14.70 -6.26
N LYS A 239 -4.57 15.02 -6.67
CA LYS A 239 -4.19 15.17 -8.08
C LYS A 239 -3.54 13.89 -8.57
N GLY A 240 -4.20 13.17 -9.47
CA GLY A 240 -3.70 11.94 -10.10
C GLY A 240 -4.51 10.68 -9.78
N ASN A 241 -3.84 9.53 -9.69
CA ASN A 241 -4.49 8.22 -9.62
C ASN A 241 -4.18 7.53 -8.29
N ILE A 242 -5.21 6.92 -7.70
CA ILE A 242 -5.09 6.09 -6.51
C ILE A 242 -5.42 4.65 -6.90
N ILE A 243 -4.49 3.74 -6.65
CA ILE A 243 -4.71 2.31 -6.84
C ILE A 243 -4.61 1.64 -5.47
N ALA A 244 -5.70 1.05 -5.00
CA ALA A 244 -5.80 0.40 -3.71
C ALA A 244 -6.29 -1.05 -3.89
N CYS A 245 -5.38 -2.01 -3.70
CA CYS A 245 -5.62 -3.42 -3.98
C CYS A 245 -5.47 -4.28 -2.73
N ARG A 246 -6.41 -5.19 -2.46
CA ARG A 246 -6.31 -6.23 -1.41
C ARG A 246 -6.13 -5.69 0.01
N LEU A 247 -6.75 -4.56 0.33
CA LEU A 247 -6.56 -3.85 1.60
C LEU A 247 -7.89 -3.51 2.29
N ASP A 248 -7.83 -3.07 3.56
CA ASP A 248 -8.98 -2.48 4.24
C ASP A 248 -9.05 -0.98 3.96
N ALA A 249 -10.07 -0.54 3.22
CA ALA A 249 -10.35 0.85 2.91
C ALA A 249 -11.58 1.40 3.66
N THR A 250 -12.02 0.72 4.73
CA THR A 250 -13.23 1.11 5.47
C THR A 250 -13.19 2.59 5.86
N ASN A 251 -14.25 3.34 5.57
CA ASN A 251 -14.40 4.78 5.82
C ASN A 251 -13.35 5.70 5.15
N ALA A 252 -12.59 5.23 4.17
CA ALA A 252 -11.69 6.10 3.43
C ALA A 252 -12.48 7.12 2.59
N ASP A 253 -12.04 8.37 2.56
CA ASP A 253 -12.69 9.44 1.79
C ASP A 253 -11.88 9.76 0.54
N PHE A 254 -12.43 9.49 -0.64
CA PHE A 254 -11.81 9.76 -1.94
C PHE A 254 -12.57 10.85 -2.72
N SER A 255 -13.06 11.87 -2.03
CA SER A 255 -13.76 12.97 -2.69
C SER A 255 -12.78 13.95 -3.35
N HIS A 256 -13.18 14.56 -4.45
CA HIS A 256 -12.45 15.60 -5.19
C HIS A 256 -11.14 15.11 -5.84
N ILE A 257 -11.20 14.01 -6.59
CA ILE A 257 -10.03 13.50 -7.33
C ILE A 257 -9.93 14.18 -8.70
N GLU A 258 -8.81 14.85 -8.95
CA GLU A 258 -8.56 15.63 -10.15
C GLU A 258 -7.60 14.93 -11.12
N GLY A 259 -7.96 14.90 -12.41
CA GLY A 259 -7.06 14.47 -13.48
C GLY A 259 -6.72 12.98 -13.50
N GLY A 260 -7.44 12.15 -12.73
CA GLY A 260 -7.19 10.71 -12.63
C GLY A 260 -8.38 9.88 -12.18
N TYR A 261 -8.10 8.74 -11.55
CA TYR A 261 -9.10 7.76 -11.11
C TYR A 261 -8.74 7.12 -9.76
N VAL A 262 -9.75 6.53 -9.14
CA VAL A 262 -9.60 5.67 -7.95
C VAL A 262 -9.96 4.25 -8.33
N LEU A 263 -9.00 3.34 -8.20
CA LEU A 263 -9.21 1.90 -8.36
C LEU A 263 -9.21 1.23 -6.99
N LEU A 264 -10.34 0.65 -6.62
CA LEU A 264 -10.48 -0.24 -5.47
C LEU A 264 -10.67 -1.67 -5.97
N GLU A 265 -9.65 -2.50 -5.75
CA GLU A 265 -9.63 -3.87 -6.24
C GLU A 265 -9.47 -4.86 -5.10
N ASN A 266 -10.35 -5.86 -5.00
CA ASN A 266 -10.27 -6.91 -3.98
C ASN A 266 -10.15 -6.38 -2.54
N SER A 267 -10.74 -5.22 -2.24
CA SER A 267 -10.57 -4.50 -0.97
C SER A 267 -11.87 -4.46 -0.18
N LYS A 268 -11.79 -4.28 1.15
CA LYS A 268 -12.95 -3.96 1.98
C LYS A 268 -13.26 -2.47 1.84
N VAL A 269 -14.50 -2.13 1.50
CA VAL A 269 -14.88 -0.75 1.10
C VAL A 269 -16.10 -0.21 1.85
N ASP A 270 -16.39 -0.75 3.04
CA ASP A 270 -17.52 -0.29 3.86
C ASP A 270 -17.34 1.18 4.27
N GLY A 271 -18.37 2.01 4.14
CA GLY A 271 -18.31 3.43 4.51
C GLY A 271 -17.42 4.30 3.62
N VAL A 272 -16.84 3.76 2.54
CA VAL A 272 -16.02 4.57 1.62
C VAL A 272 -16.88 5.66 1.00
N SER A 273 -16.37 6.89 0.98
CA SER A 273 -17.10 8.05 0.46
C SER A 273 -16.48 8.66 -0.79
N PHE A 274 -17.35 9.02 -1.73
CA PHE A 274 -17.01 9.76 -2.94
C PHE A 274 -18.08 10.83 -3.15
N LYS A 275 -17.75 12.10 -2.88
CA LYS A 275 -18.75 13.18 -2.75
C LYS A 275 -18.86 14.11 -3.95
N ASP A 276 -18.24 13.77 -5.08
CA ASP A 276 -18.26 14.57 -6.30
C ASP A 276 -18.47 13.72 -7.56
N SER A 277 -18.91 14.35 -8.65
CA SER A 277 -19.18 13.68 -9.93
C SER A 277 -17.97 13.63 -10.88
N SER A 278 -16.85 14.24 -10.51
CA SER A 278 -15.62 14.28 -11.33
C SER A 278 -14.71 13.10 -11.07
N THR A 279 -14.76 12.52 -9.88
CA THR A 279 -13.97 11.36 -9.49
C THR A 279 -14.36 10.15 -10.33
N ARG A 280 -13.43 9.67 -11.17
CA ARG A 280 -13.60 8.42 -11.90
C ARG A 280 -13.33 7.25 -10.96
N LEU A 281 -14.41 6.59 -10.52
CA LEU A 281 -14.33 5.43 -9.64
C LEU A 281 -14.30 4.13 -10.43
N ILE A 282 -13.39 3.23 -10.08
CA ILE A 282 -13.28 1.86 -10.61
C ILE A 282 -13.32 0.91 -9.42
N LEU A 283 -14.42 0.16 -9.31
CA LEU A 283 -14.61 -0.91 -8.34
C LEU A 283 -14.40 -2.23 -9.07
N SER A 284 -13.42 -3.03 -8.62
CA SER A 284 -13.04 -4.27 -9.30
C SER A 284 -12.99 -5.45 -8.35
N SER A 285 -13.65 -6.56 -8.70
CA SER A 285 -13.62 -7.81 -7.94
C SER A 285 -14.02 -7.62 -6.47
N LEU A 286 -15.05 -6.80 -6.21
CA LEU A 286 -15.51 -6.46 -4.87
C LEU A 286 -16.77 -7.21 -4.47
N ASP A 287 -16.84 -7.57 -3.18
CA ASP A 287 -18.10 -7.94 -2.53
C ASP A 287 -18.72 -6.70 -1.88
N LEU A 288 -19.76 -6.16 -2.49
CA LEU A 288 -20.44 -4.97 -2.00
C LEU A 288 -21.62 -5.30 -1.08
N ARG A 289 -21.91 -6.58 -0.80
CA ARG A 289 -23.05 -6.96 0.05
C ARG A 289 -22.94 -6.32 1.43
N ASN A 290 -24.03 -5.69 1.87
CA ASN A 290 -24.12 -4.99 3.17
C ASN A 290 -23.12 -3.83 3.36
N MET A 291 -22.46 -3.35 2.30
CA MET A 291 -21.57 -2.20 2.39
C MET A 291 -22.39 -0.90 2.34
N ASN A 292 -22.02 0.09 3.14
CA ASN A 292 -22.56 1.45 3.01
C ASN A 292 -21.66 2.31 2.11
N LEU A 293 -22.03 2.51 0.85
CA LEU A 293 -21.33 3.44 -0.04
C LEU A 293 -21.95 4.83 0.11
N GLU A 294 -21.28 5.72 0.84
CA GLU A 294 -21.75 7.10 1.03
C GLU A 294 -21.47 7.95 -0.21
N VAL A 295 -22.34 7.83 -1.21
CA VAL A 295 -22.26 8.60 -2.45
C VAL A 295 -23.18 9.80 -2.40
N LYS A 296 -22.60 11.01 -2.45
CA LYS A 296 -23.36 12.26 -2.47
C LYS A 296 -24.29 12.27 -3.68
N ASN A 297 -25.56 12.62 -3.44
CA ASN A 297 -26.61 12.67 -4.45
C ASN A 297 -26.85 11.35 -5.19
N LYS A 298 -26.40 10.20 -4.65
CA LYS A 298 -26.54 8.88 -5.27
C LYS A 298 -25.97 8.83 -6.71
N SER A 299 -24.91 9.59 -7.00
CA SER A 299 -24.33 9.69 -8.35
C SER A 299 -23.11 8.79 -8.55
N PHE A 300 -23.25 7.77 -9.39
CA PHE A 300 -22.18 6.88 -9.86
C PHE A 300 -21.85 7.13 -11.34
N ARG A 301 -21.97 8.38 -11.78
CA ARG A 301 -21.69 8.75 -13.17
C ARG A 301 -20.27 8.34 -13.58
N SER A 302 -20.14 7.71 -14.74
CA SER A 302 -18.86 7.25 -15.28
C SER A 302 -18.08 6.25 -14.40
N ALA A 303 -18.70 5.72 -13.35
CA ALA A 303 -18.09 4.70 -12.51
C ALA A 303 -18.01 3.36 -13.26
N GLN A 304 -17.01 2.55 -12.92
CA GLN A 304 -16.86 1.20 -13.46
C GLN A 304 -17.04 0.19 -12.34
N PHE A 305 -17.91 -0.78 -12.57
CA PHE A 305 -18.15 -1.93 -11.70
C PHE A 305 -17.74 -3.18 -12.46
N ILE A 306 -16.58 -3.72 -12.12
CA ILE A 306 -15.95 -4.86 -12.79
C ILE A 306 -16.02 -6.04 -11.83
N ASP A 307 -16.69 -7.12 -12.21
CA ASP A 307 -16.79 -8.36 -11.40
C ASP A 307 -17.21 -8.11 -9.94
N CYS A 308 -18.11 -7.14 -9.73
CA CYS A 308 -18.62 -6.79 -8.40
C CYS A 308 -19.90 -7.56 -8.06
N VAL A 309 -19.97 -8.09 -6.83
CA VAL A 309 -21.17 -8.69 -6.23
C VAL A 309 -21.94 -7.60 -5.48
N MET A 310 -23.22 -7.43 -5.80
CA MET A 310 -24.10 -6.37 -5.29
C MET A 310 -25.43 -6.92 -4.75
N THR A 311 -25.56 -8.23 -4.58
CA THR A 311 -26.79 -8.89 -4.12
C THR A 311 -27.41 -8.18 -2.92
N GLY A 312 -28.69 -7.83 -3.00
CA GLY A 312 -29.44 -7.18 -1.91
C GLY A 312 -29.10 -5.71 -1.62
N MET A 313 -28.22 -5.08 -2.40
CA MET A 313 -27.88 -3.66 -2.25
C MET A 313 -29.05 -2.75 -2.64
N ASP A 314 -29.15 -1.58 -1.99
CA ASP A 314 -30.09 -0.52 -2.37
C ASP A 314 -29.38 0.58 -3.18
N PHE A 315 -29.58 0.53 -4.50
CA PHE A 315 -29.18 1.57 -5.45
C PHE A 315 -30.40 2.34 -6.01
N SER A 316 -31.52 2.34 -5.29
CA SER A 316 -32.72 3.04 -5.73
C SER A 316 -32.45 4.53 -5.92
N GLY A 317 -32.91 5.08 -7.04
CA GLY A 317 -32.73 6.50 -7.39
C GLY A 317 -31.30 6.92 -7.74
N CYS A 318 -30.36 5.98 -7.89
CA CYS A 318 -28.98 6.31 -8.25
C CYS A 318 -28.80 6.72 -9.71
N ASP A 319 -27.89 7.65 -9.98
CA ASP A 319 -27.51 8.06 -11.33
C ASP A 319 -26.25 7.32 -11.79
N PHE A 320 -26.43 6.33 -12.66
CA PHE A 320 -25.35 5.55 -13.28
C PHE A 320 -25.05 6.01 -14.71
N SER A 321 -25.41 7.25 -15.08
CA SER A 321 -25.20 7.70 -16.46
C SER A 321 -23.73 7.57 -16.88
N ASN A 322 -23.49 7.00 -18.06
CA ASN A 322 -22.16 6.67 -18.60
C ASN A 322 -21.32 5.71 -17.76
N ALA A 323 -21.90 5.06 -16.74
CA ALA A 323 -21.22 4.02 -15.98
C ALA A 323 -21.01 2.76 -16.83
N GLU A 324 -20.16 1.88 -16.34
CA GLU A 324 -19.89 0.58 -16.94
C GLU A 324 -20.10 -0.53 -15.90
N PHE A 325 -20.91 -1.52 -16.24
CA PHE A 325 -21.05 -2.76 -15.48
C PHE A 325 -20.49 -3.88 -16.34
N ARG A 326 -19.43 -4.53 -15.87
CA ARG A 326 -18.71 -5.54 -16.65
C ARG A 326 -18.44 -6.77 -15.81
N SER A 327 -18.56 -7.95 -16.41
CA SER A 327 -18.03 -9.18 -15.82
C SER A 327 -17.10 -9.91 -16.78
N TYR A 328 -15.85 -10.15 -16.35
CA TYR A 328 -14.83 -10.85 -17.12
C TYR A 328 -14.76 -12.36 -16.87
N SER A 329 -15.58 -12.90 -15.99
CA SER A 329 -15.46 -14.28 -15.57
C SER A 329 -16.81 -14.98 -15.52
N SER A 330 -16.83 -16.27 -15.88
CA SER A 330 -17.93 -17.18 -15.49
C SER A 330 -17.82 -17.57 -14.00
N SER A 331 -16.74 -17.15 -13.36
CA SER A 331 -16.30 -17.43 -12.00
C SER A 331 -15.45 -16.26 -11.50
N ALA A 332 -16.10 -15.22 -10.94
CA ALA A 332 -15.40 -14.07 -10.36
C ALA A 332 -14.77 -14.49 -9.03
N GLY A 333 -13.66 -15.22 -9.13
CA GLY A 333 -12.88 -15.71 -8.00
C GLY A 333 -11.95 -14.62 -7.48
N SER A 334 -12.47 -13.66 -6.73
CA SER A 334 -11.66 -12.96 -5.75
C SER A 334 -11.39 -13.89 -4.58
N SER A 335 -10.13 -13.99 -4.15
CA SER A 335 -9.75 -14.73 -2.94
C SER A 335 -10.31 -14.12 -1.65
N TYR A 336 -10.91 -12.92 -1.70
CA TYR A 336 -11.64 -12.29 -0.60
C TYR A 336 -13.14 -12.60 -0.60
N LEU A 337 -13.68 -13.23 -1.66
CA LEU A 337 -15.04 -13.78 -1.68
C LEU A 337 -15.07 -15.09 -0.90
N THR A 338 -14.88 -14.99 0.42
CA THR A 338 -15.01 -16.14 1.31
C THR A 338 -16.48 -16.55 1.40
N GLY A 339 -16.83 -17.72 0.86
CA GLY A 339 -17.91 -18.53 1.42
C GLY A 339 -19.29 -18.56 0.75
N SER A 340 -19.51 -18.06 -0.48
CA SER A 340 -20.79 -18.32 -1.17
C SER A 340 -20.63 -19.24 -2.38
N SER A 341 -21.14 -20.46 -2.25
CA SER A 341 -21.37 -21.45 -3.31
C SER A 341 -22.52 -21.04 -4.26
N GLN A 342 -22.59 -19.77 -4.64
CA GLN A 342 -23.64 -19.26 -5.53
C GLN A 342 -23.20 -19.36 -6.99
N SER A 343 -24.16 -19.71 -7.85
CA SER A 343 -24.04 -19.55 -9.30
C SER A 343 -23.69 -18.08 -9.58
N TYR A 344 -22.52 -17.83 -10.17
CA TYR A 344 -21.95 -16.51 -10.45
C TYR A 344 -22.78 -15.65 -11.43
N GLN A 345 -23.97 -16.12 -11.83
CA GLN A 345 -25.00 -15.33 -12.50
C GLN A 345 -25.82 -14.47 -11.53
N ASP A 346 -25.63 -14.62 -10.21
CA ASP A 346 -26.49 -14.03 -9.18
C ASP A 346 -25.89 -12.79 -8.51
N VAL A 347 -24.96 -12.11 -9.19
CA VAL A 347 -24.21 -10.95 -8.65
C VAL A 347 -25.07 -9.73 -8.35
N VAL A 348 -26.28 -9.63 -8.90
CA VAL A 348 -27.23 -8.52 -8.63
C VAL A 348 -28.61 -9.02 -8.20
N SER A 349 -28.69 -10.22 -7.63
CA SER A 349 -29.97 -10.76 -7.15
C SER A 349 -30.53 -9.90 -6.03
N ASP A 350 -31.83 -9.58 -6.12
CA ASP A 350 -32.55 -8.74 -5.16
C ASP A 350 -31.92 -7.34 -4.95
N THR A 351 -31.04 -6.91 -5.85
CA THR A 351 -30.47 -5.55 -5.83
C THR A 351 -31.51 -4.55 -6.33
N ASP A 352 -31.76 -3.50 -5.54
CA ASP A 352 -32.75 -2.48 -5.87
C ASP A 352 -32.16 -1.37 -6.74
N PHE A 353 -32.58 -1.31 -7.99
CA PHE A 353 -32.26 -0.24 -8.94
C PHE A 353 -33.51 0.55 -9.34
N ARG A 354 -34.60 0.50 -8.56
CA ARG A 354 -35.82 1.25 -8.89
C ARG A 354 -35.55 2.75 -8.86
N GLY A 355 -35.94 3.44 -9.94
CA GLY A 355 -35.67 4.86 -10.13
C GLY A 355 -34.22 5.20 -10.50
N ALA A 356 -33.34 4.20 -10.67
CA ALA A 356 -31.99 4.43 -11.14
C ALA A 356 -31.97 4.88 -12.61
N LYS A 357 -30.96 5.67 -12.99
CA LYS A 357 -30.77 6.18 -14.35
C LYS A 357 -29.59 5.50 -15.03
N PHE A 358 -29.84 4.85 -16.16
CA PHE A 358 -28.82 4.12 -16.94
C PHE A 358 -28.49 4.74 -18.31
N THR A 359 -28.71 6.05 -18.49
CA THR A 359 -28.46 6.71 -19.78
C THR A 359 -26.97 6.68 -20.13
N GLY A 360 -26.62 6.10 -21.28
CA GLY A 360 -25.24 5.93 -21.71
C GLY A 360 -24.47 4.84 -20.95
N THR A 361 -25.12 4.14 -20.01
CA THR A 361 -24.50 3.05 -19.26
C THR A 361 -24.26 1.85 -20.19
N HIS A 362 -23.11 1.20 -20.02
CA HIS A 362 -22.77 -0.02 -20.76
C HIS A 362 -22.78 -1.23 -19.82
N PHE A 363 -23.61 -2.22 -20.12
CA PHE A 363 -23.63 -3.52 -19.47
C PHE A 363 -22.93 -4.54 -20.36
N VAL A 364 -21.80 -5.07 -19.92
CA VAL A 364 -20.97 -6.02 -20.67
C VAL A 364 -20.94 -7.34 -19.93
N ASN A 365 -21.59 -8.36 -20.50
CA ASN A 365 -21.72 -9.69 -19.87
C ASN A 365 -22.27 -9.63 -18.43
N TYR A 366 -23.23 -8.74 -18.18
CA TYR A 366 -23.74 -8.47 -16.84
C TYR A 366 -25.26 -8.72 -16.81
N ASP A 367 -25.69 -9.76 -16.10
CA ASP A 367 -27.09 -10.22 -16.11
C ASP A 367 -27.93 -9.49 -15.05
N MET A 368 -28.82 -8.61 -15.49
CA MET A 368 -29.68 -7.82 -14.61
C MET A 368 -31.05 -8.48 -14.33
N ARG A 369 -31.32 -9.71 -14.80
CA ARG A 369 -32.68 -10.32 -14.73
C ARG A 369 -33.19 -10.56 -13.32
N LYS A 370 -32.29 -10.72 -12.34
CA LYS A 370 -32.64 -10.95 -10.93
C LYS A 370 -32.65 -9.67 -10.09
N SER A 371 -32.47 -8.51 -10.71
CA SER A 371 -32.51 -7.21 -10.04
C SER A 371 -33.91 -6.60 -10.02
N LEU A 372 -34.16 -5.69 -9.07
CA LEU A 372 -35.41 -4.92 -8.99
C LEU A 372 -35.24 -3.62 -9.79
N VAL A 373 -35.88 -3.50 -10.95
CA VAL A 373 -35.75 -2.34 -11.85
C VAL A 373 -37.09 -1.71 -12.15
N SER A 374 -37.11 -0.40 -12.39
CA SER A 374 -38.30 0.29 -12.90
C SER A 374 -38.55 -0.08 -14.38
N PRO A 375 -39.82 -0.10 -14.84
CA PRO A 375 -40.12 -0.23 -16.26
C PRO A 375 -39.37 0.84 -17.08
N GLY A 376 -38.71 0.43 -18.16
CA GLY A 376 -37.93 1.33 -19.01
C GLY A 376 -36.62 1.84 -18.40
N ALA A 377 -36.13 1.30 -17.27
CA ALA A 377 -34.89 1.75 -16.63
C ALA A 377 -33.67 1.78 -17.57
N PHE A 378 -33.61 0.85 -18.52
CA PHE A 378 -32.49 0.70 -19.45
C PHE A 378 -32.56 1.60 -20.69
N VAL A 379 -33.57 2.48 -20.84
CA VAL A 379 -33.64 3.39 -22.00
C VAL A 379 -32.39 4.27 -22.08
N GLY A 380 -31.70 4.21 -23.21
CA GLY A 380 -30.42 4.87 -23.46
C GLY A 380 -29.19 4.09 -23.01
N ALA A 381 -29.33 2.89 -22.46
CA ALA A 381 -28.22 2.00 -22.14
C ALA A 381 -27.79 1.19 -23.37
N THR A 382 -26.56 0.67 -23.31
CA THR A 382 -26.03 -0.33 -24.25
C THR A 382 -25.77 -1.61 -23.48
N ILE A 383 -26.12 -2.75 -24.08
CA ILE A 383 -25.96 -4.06 -23.47
C ILE A 383 -25.24 -4.96 -24.49
N SER A 384 -24.12 -5.58 -24.12
CA SER A 384 -23.34 -6.43 -25.02
C SER A 384 -22.81 -7.70 -24.34
N ASN A 385 -22.69 -8.76 -25.12
CA ASN A 385 -22.04 -10.00 -24.69
C ASN A 385 -20.53 -9.96 -24.99
N TRP A 386 -19.82 -11.06 -24.70
CA TRP A 386 -18.39 -11.20 -24.99
C TRP A 386 -17.99 -11.11 -26.47
N LEU A 387 -18.95 -11.24 -27.38
CA LEU A 387 -18.73 -11.08 -28.82
C LEU A 387 -18.90 -9.62 -29.26
N ASP A 388 -19.05 -8.69 -28.29
CA ASP A 388 -19.32 -7.27 -28.50
C ASP A 388 -20.42 -7.03 -29.54
N GLN A 389 -21.52 -7.78 -29.43
CA GLN A 389 -22.74 -7.52 -30.19
C GLN A 389 -23.64 -6.59 -29.37
N PRO A 390 -23.64 -5.27 -29.62
CA PRO A 390 -24.38 -4.32 -28.78
C PRO A 390 -25.86 -4.28 -29.12
N ILE A 391 -26.69 -4.31 -28.10
CA ILE A 391 -28.09 -3.91 -28.13
C ILE A 391 -28.17 -2.50 -27.54
N HIS A 392 -28.55 -1.53 -28.37
CA HIS A 392 -28.86 -0.18 -27.91
C HIS A 392 -30.34 -0.10 -27.57
N VAL A 393 -30.66 0.22 -26.31
CA VAL A 393 -32.03 0.24 -25.81
C VAL A 393 -32.67 1.60 -26.10
N THR A 394 -33.50 1.68 -27.14
CA THR A 394 -34.08 2.96 -27.61
C THR A 394 -35.53 3.20 -27.17
N SER A 395 -36.19 2.21 -26.58
CA SER A 395 -37.58 2.29 -26.15
C SER A 395 -37.79 1.62 -24.79
N SER A 396 -38.89 1.95 -24.10
CA SER A 396 -39.25 1.34 -22.82
C SER A 396 -39.91 -0.03 -22.96
N ASN A 397 -40.21 -0.48 -24.18
CA ASN A 397 -41.00 -1.67 -24.47
C ASN A 397 -40.12 -2.93 -24.63
N TYR A 398 -39.26 -3.20 -23.64
CA TYR A 398 -38.45 -4.42 -23.60
C TYR A 398 -38.81 -5.26 -22.38
N TYR A 399 -38.91 -6.57 -22.58
CA TYR A 399 -38.91 -7.52 -21.49
C TYR A 399 -37.48 -7.75 -21.02
N LEU A 400 -37.24 -7.62 -19.72
CA LEU A 400 -35.93 -7.83 -19.11
C LEU A 400 -35.33 -9.20 -19.46
N THR A 401 -36.19 -10.22 -19.55
CA THR A 401 -35.81 -11.59 -19.92
C THR A 401 -35.27 -11.72 -21.33
N GLU A 402 -35.76 -10.90 -22.28
CA GLU A 402 -35.27 -10.88 -23.66
C GLU A 402 -34.03 -10.02 -23.80
N LEU A 403 -33.95 -8.92 -23.04
CA LEU A 403 -32.84 -7.98 -23.11
C LEU A 403 -31.50 -8.59 -22.65
N PHE A 404 -31.57 -9.48 -21.66
CA PHE A 404 -30.42 -10.18 -21.06
C PHE A 404 -30.41 -11.68 -21.40
N LYS A 405 -31.06 -12.08 -22.50
CA LYS A 405 -31.11 -13.47 -22.97
C LYS A 405 -29.79 -13.89 -23.61
N ASP A 406 -29.39 -15.15 -23.43
CA ASP A 406 -28.26 -15.81 -24.12
C ASP A 406 -26.84 -15.23 -23.93
N PHE A 407 -26.61 -14.34 -22.95
CA PHE A 407 -25.26 -13.78 -22.68
C PHE A 407 -24.20 -14.83 -22.30
N TRP A 408 -24.62 -15.95 -21.69
CA TRP A 408 -23.73 -17.05 -21.29
C TRP A 408 -23.81 -18.30 -22.16
N HIS A 409 -24.90 -18.54 -22.88
CA HIS A 409 -25.13 -19.82 -23.57
C HIS A 409 -24.14 -20.03 -24.72
N GLU A 410 -23.78 -18.98 -25.47
CA GLU A 410 -22.78 -19.08 -26.54
C GLU A 410 -21.35 -19.31 -26.03
N TYR A 411 -21.00 -18.85 -24.82
CA TYR A 411 -19.69 -19.08 -24.20
C TYR A 411 -19.57 -20.49 -23.63
N ALA A 412 -20.59 -20.98 -22.92
CA ALA A 412 -20.60 -22.32 -22.35
C ALA A 412 -20.49 -23.40 -23.45
N VAL A 413 -21.14 -23.20 -24.60
CA VAL A 413 -21.10 -24.11 -25.76
C VAL A 413 -19.75 -24.09 -26.49
N ARG A 414 -19.00 -22.99 -26.45
CA ARG A 414 -17.67 -22.88 -27.09
C ARG A 414 -16.52 -23.39 -26.21
N ASN A 415 -16.57 -23.20 -24.89
CA ASN A 415 -15.52 -23.64 -23.98
C ASN A 415 -15.71 -25.08 -23.47
N SER A 416 -16.82 -25.73 -23.81
CA SER A 416 -17.02 -27.17 -23.62
C SER A 416 -16.59 -28.01 -24.84
N ARG A 417 -15.85 -27.42 -25.80
CA ARG A 417 -15.33 -28.11 -26.99
C ARG A 417 -13.81 -28.20 -26.98
#